data_AF-A0A8H3EYI9-F1
#
_entry.id   AF-A0A8H3EYI9-F1
#
_cell.length_a   1.000
_cell.length_b   1.000
_cell.length_c   1.000
_cell.angle_alpha   90.00
_cell.angle_beta   90.00
_cell.angle_gamma   90.00
#
_symmetry.space_group_name_H-M   'P 1'
#
loop_
_entity.id
_entity.type
_entity.pdbx_description
1 polymer ?
#
loop_
_entity_poly.entity_id
_entity_poly.type
_entity_poly.pdbx_seq_one_letter_code
_entity_poly.pdbx_strand_id
1 'polypeptide(L)'
;MGHSACSFQMPTLPSLTGSIDTKEGLETCFVLSYYARVRLVYNLLPLLRQSPRPRVLSVLNGGKEKALHEQDIGLDQRWSPTAVINHTTTMTSLAFEHLAKENKEMTFLHSFPGLVRTDIFARLEPPESSGVVWRVTLAFIRGLVAILMLCVGMPVEECGERQAFLLTTDRYGPGAWRIDASSEQVITPGVLERYREEGWRERNWEHTMRVFDTALAIGSESVSK
;
A
#
# COMPACT_ATOMS: atom_id res chain seq x y z
N MET A 1 10.58 -6.07 27.63
CA MET A 1 11.09 -5.10 26.63
C MET A 1 9.99 -4.87 25.62
N GLY A 2 9.58 -3.63 25.37
CA GLY A 2 8.49 -3.33 24.43
C GLY A 2 9.00 -3.26 22.99
N HIS A 3 8.32 -3.93 22.06
CA HIS A 3 8.59 -3.84 20.64
C HIS A 3 7.57 -2.89 20.00
N SER A 4 8.01 -1.69 19.60
CA SER A 4 7.17 -0.77 18.83
C SER A 4 7.16 -1.17 17.36
N ALA A 5 6.08 -1.83 16.96
CA ALA A 5 5.84 -2.30 15.60
C ALA A 5 4.57 -1.65 15.04
N CYS A 6 4.62 -1.22 13.77
CA CYS A 6 3.46 -0.67 13.07
C CYS A 6 3.14 -1.53 11.84
N SER A 7 1.86 -1.89 11.65
CA SER A 7 1.41 -2.77 10.56
C SER A 7 0.21 -2.17 9.83
N PHE A 8 0.22 -2.18 8.49
CA PHE A 8 -0.86 -1.62 7.66
C PHE A 8 -1.35 -2.60 6.60
N GLN A 9 -2.64 -2.91 6.62
CA GLN A 9 -3.36 -3.68 5.60
C GLN A 9 -4.15 -2.74 4.68
N MET A 10 -4.37 -3.10 3.42
CA MET A 10 -5.24 -2.32 2.50
C MET A 10 -6.71 -2.45 2.91
N PRO A 11 -7.41 -1.35 3.26
CA PRO A 11 -8.79 -1.43 3.78
C PRO A 11 -9.86 -1.48 2.68
N THR A 12 -9.51 -1.06 1.46
CA THR A 12 -10.46 -0.80 0.35
C THR A 12 -9.91 -1.30 -0.98
N LEU A 13 -10.76 -1.93 -1.79
CA LEU A 13 -10.50 -2.14 -3.21
C LEU A 13 -10.78 -0.83 -4.00
N PRO A 14 -10.09 -0.58 -5.12
CA PRO A 14 -10.43 0.54 -6.00
C PRO A 14 -11.86 0.42 -6.54
N SER A 15 -12.52 1.57 -6.74
CA SER A 15 -13.82 1.66 -7.41
C SER A 15 -13.78 1.03 -8.81
N LEU A 16 -14.86 0.35 -9.20
CA LEU A 16 -14.99 -0.27 -10.52
C LEU A 16 -15.52 0.70 -11.61
N THR A 17 -15.98 1.90 -11.23
CA THR A 17 -16.72 2.82 -12.11
C THR A 17 -16.09 4.20 -12.29
N GLY A 18 -14.95 4.48 -11.66
CA GLY A 18 -14.27 5.77 -11.75
C GLY A 18 -13.60 6.18 -10.44
N SER A 19 -12.76 7.22 -10.50
CA SER A 19 -12.17 7.86 -9.33
C SER A 19 -13.26 8.34 -8.36
N ILE A 20 -12.98 8.28 -7.06
CA ILE A 20 -13.79 8.94 -6.02
C ILE A 20 -12.83 9.85 -5.26
N ASP A 21 -12.95 11.15 -5.46
CA ASP A 21 -11.96 12.09 -4.96
C ASP A 21 -12.33 12.62 -3.57
N THR A 22 -11.33 12.88 -2.74
CA THR A 22 -11.49 13.57 -1.46
C THR A 22 -11.79 15.05 -1.67
N LYS A 23 -12.11 15.79 -0.61
CA LYS A 23 -12.33 17.25 -0.69
C LYS A 23 -11.07 18.02 -1.14
N GLU A 24 -9.89 17.41 -0.98
CA GLU A 24 -8.59 17.89 -1.45
C GLU A 24 -8.30 17.56 -2.93
N GLY A 25 -9.22 16.87 -3.63
CA GLY A 25 -9.09 16.50 -5.04
C GLY A 25 -8.20 15.28 -5.31
N LEU A 26 -7.96 14.44 -4.29
CA LEU A 26 -7.10 13.26 -4.38
C LEU A 26 -7.92 11.97 -4.40
N GLU A 27 -7.56 10.97 -5.21
CA GLU A 27 -8.33 9.71 -5.27
C GLU A 27 -8.30 8.94 -3.94
N THR A 28 -9.48 8.61 -3.42
CA THR A 28 -9.68 8.09 -2.06
C THR A 28 -8.96 6.77 -1.80
N CYS A 29 -9.02 5.80 -2.71
CA CYS A 29 -8.35 4.51 -2.54
C CYS A 29 -6.82 4.67 -2.50
N PHE A 30 -6.26 5.51 -3.38
CA PHE A 30 -4.84 5.83 -3.41
C PHE A 30 -4.39 6.63 -2.17
N VAL A 31 -5.21 7.58 -1.68
CA VAL A 31 -5.00 8.28 -0.40
C VAL A 31 -4.93 7.30 0.76
N LEU A 32 -5.94 6.44 0.94
CA LEU A 32 -5.98 5.48 2.04
C LEU A 32 -4.85 4.45 1.97
N SER A 33 -4.44 4.07 0.75
CA SER A 33 -3.50 2.96 0.55
C SER A 33 -2.04 3.39 0.49
N TYR A 34 -1.75 4.62 0.07
CA TYR A 34 -0.39 5.17 0.00
C TYR A 34 -0.21 6.38 0.92
N TYR A 35 -0.82 7.52 0.58
CA TYR A 35 -0.52 8.81 1.23
C TYR A 35 -0.76 8.77 2.75
N ALA A 36 -1.89 8.22 3.21
CA ALA A 36 -2.22 8.09 4.62
C ALA A 36 -1.23 7.20 5.39
N ARG A 37 -0.77 6.10 4.78
CA ARG A 37 0.23 5.21 5.39
C ARG A 37 1.58 5.91 5.54
N VAL A 38 2.05 6.56 4.48
CA VAL A 38 3.33 7.28 4.51
C VAL A 38 3.26 8.44 5.50
N ARG A 39 2.14 9.17 5.57
CA ARG A 39 1.94 10.24 6.56
C ARG A 39 2.01 9.73 8.00
N LEU A 40 1.35 8.60 8.27
CA LEU A 40 1.35 7.98 9.59
C LEU A 40 2.74 7.45 9.98
N VAL A 41 3.44 6.78 9.06
CA VAL A 41 4.84 6.37 9.27
C VAL A 41 5.74 7.58 9.55
N TYR A 42 5.64 8.64 8.74
CA TYR A 42 6.43 9.87 8.89
C TYR A 42 6.20 10.53 10.25
N ASN A 43 4.94 10.68 10.68
CA ASN A 43 4.58 11.24 11.97
C ASN A 43 5.07 10.37 13.15
N LEU A 44 5.20 9.06 12.97
CA LEU A 44 5.67 8.13 14.00
C LEU A 44 7.20 7.98 14.05
N LEU A 45 7.96 8.49 13.07
CA LEU A 45 9.44 8.40 13.07
C LEU A 45 10.09 8.84 14.39
N PRO A 46 9.71 9.97 15.04
CA PRO A 46 10.34 10.39 16.29
C PRO A 46 10.12 9.41 17.46
N LEU A 47 9.01 8.66 17.45
CA LEU A 47 8.71 7.62 18.44
C LEU A 47 9.41 6.30 18.08
N LEU A 48 9.47 5.96 16.79
CA LEU A 48 10.19 4.78 16.31
C LEU A 48 11.69 4.88 16.65
N ARG A 49 12.34 6.05 16.49
CA ARG A 49 13.76 6.25 16.88
C ARG A 49 14.08 5.95 18.35
N GLN A 50 13.07 5.89 19.23
CA GLN A 50 13.22 5.55 20.65
C GLN A 50 13.03 4.04 20.91
N SER A 51 12.59 3.27 19.92
CA SER A 51 12.48 1.80 20.00
C SER A 51 13.86 1.15 19.88
N PRO A 52 14.16 0.10 20.67
CA PRO A 52 15.40 -0.67 20.50
C PRO A 52 15.43 -1.52 19.22
N ARG A 53 14.26 -1.80 18.62
CA ARG A 53 14.10 -2.43 17.30
C ARG A 53 12.96 -1.71 16.56
N PRO A 54 13.24 -0.57 15.88
CA PRO A 54 12.22 0.16 15.13
C PRO A 54 11.88 -0.53 13.82
N ARG A 55 10.60 -0.92 13.67
CA ARG A 55 10.15 -1.67 12.49
C ARG A 55 8.79 -1.19 12.00
N VAL A 56 8.68 -1.06 10.68
CA VAL A 56 7.46 -0.70 9.96
C VAL A 56 7.13 -1.80 8.97
N LEU A 57 5.90 -2.32 9.01
CA LEU A 57 5.36 -3.29 8.07
C LEU A 57 4.21 -2.66 7.28
N SER A 58 4.32 -2.64 5.96
CA SER A 58 3.20 -2.35 5.07
C SER A 58 2.87 -3.63 4.30
N VAL A 59 1.63 -4.10 4.44
CA VAL A 59 1.10 -5.29 3.78
C VAL A 59 0.32 -4.84 2.56
N LEU A 60 0.92 -5.03 1.38
CA LEU A 60 0.33 -4.90 0.04
C LEU A 60 1.40 -5.23 -1.02
N ASN A 61 1.26 -6.30 -1.80
CA ASN A 61 2.00 -6.50 -3.07
C ASN A 61 3.55 -6.29 -3.06
N GLY A 62 4.23 -6.39 -1.90
CA GLY A 62 5.68 -6.32 -1.82
C GLY A 62 6.39 -7.25 -2.82
N GLY A 63 7.31 -6.71 -3.62
CA GLY A 63 7.99 -7.47 -4.66
C GLY A 63 7.18 -7.71 -5.93
N LYS A 64 6.00 -7.10 -6.07
CA LYS A 64 5.17 -7.10 -7.29
C LYS A 64 5.14 -5.73 -7.98
N GLU A 65 6.16 -4.90 -7.78
CA GLU A 65 6.24 -3.54 -8.32
C GLU A 65 6.08 -3.50 -9.86
N LYS A 66 5.42 -2.44 -10.34
CA LYS A 66 5.10 -2.19 -11.76
C LYS A 66 5.37 -0.73 -12.13
N ALA A 67 5.43 -0.48 -13.44
CA ALA A 67 5.70 0.85 -13.96
C ALA A 67 4.62 1.86 -13.51
N LEU A 68 5.09 3.06 -13.20
CA LEU A 68 4.29 4.23 -12.87
C LEU A 68 3.90 4.98 -14.15
N HIS A 69 2.81 5.74 -14.07
CA HIS A 69 2.54 6.85 -14.96
C HIS A 69 3.42 8.03 -14.56
N GLU A 70 4.65 8.06 -15.07
CA GLU A 70 5.73 8.91 -14.55
C GLU A 70 5.48 10.42 -14.64
N GLN A 71 4.67 10.86 -15.61
CA GLN A 71 4.23 12.26 -15.78
C GLN A 71 2.91 12.55 -15.06
N ASP A 72 2.35 11.57 -14.35
CA ASP A 72 1.06 11.63 -13.65
C ASP A 72 1.11 10.73 -12.40
N ILE A 73 2.02 11.07 -11.49
CA ILE A 73 2.29 10.28 -10.27
C ILE A 73 1.08 10.27 -9.34
N GLY A 74 0.30 11.36 -9.34
CA GLY A 74 -0.94 11.55 -8.59
C GLY A 74 -2.12 10.68 -9.07
N LEU A 75 -2.10 10.22 -10.33
CA LEU A 75 -3.22 9.60 -11.04
C LEU A 75 -4.38 10.56 -11.32
N ASP A 76 -4.07 11.83 -11.56
CA ASP A 76 -5.03 12.91 -11.80
C ASP A 76 -5.66 12.81 -13.21
N GLN A 77 -4.99 12.14 -14.16
CA GLN A 77 -5.42 12.07 -15.57
C GLN A 77 -5.53 10.63 -16.11
N ARG A 78 -4.63 9.73 -15.70
CA ARG A 78 -4.50 8.35 -16.18
C ARG A 78 -4.95 7.34 -15.12
N TRP A 79 -6.02 7.68 -14.40
CA TRP A 79 -6.60 6.81 -13.40
C TRP A 79 -7.10 5.48 -14.00
N SER A 80 -6.80 4.39 -13.30
CA SER A 80 -7.48 3.10 -13.45
C SER A 80 -7.25 2.25 -12.18
N PRO A 81 -8.08 1.23 -11.89
CA PRO A 81 -7.86 0.34 -10.76
C PRO A 81 -6.46 -0.31 -10.77
N THR A 82 -5.98 -0.70 -11.94
CA THR A 82 -4.63 -1.25 -12.14
C THR A 82 -3.55 -0.20 -11.87
N ALA A 83 -3.75 1.05 -12.31
CA ALA A 83 -2.81 2.13 -12.05
C ALA A 83 -2.72 2.45 -10.55
N VAL A 84 -3.84 2.52 -9.83
CA VAL A 84 -3.88 2.71 -8.36
C VAL A 84 -3.09 1.61 -7.64
N ILE A 85 -3.31 0.34 -8.01
CA ILE A 85 -2.57 -0.79 -7.42
C ILE A 85 -1.06 -0.68 -7.73
N ASN A 86 -0.69 -0.41 -8.97
CA ASN A 86 0.71 -0.29 -9.39
C ASN A 86 1.42 0.89 -8.69
N HIS A 87 0.79 2.06 -8.65
CA HIS A 87 1.31 3.26 -7.99
C HIS A 87 1.48 3.01 -6.50
N THR A 88 0.43 2.57 -5.80
CA THR A 88 0.50 2.27 -4.37
C THR A 88 1.64 1.29 -4.06
N THR A 89 1.77 0.22 -4.84
CA THR A 89 2.81 -0.81 -4.63
C THR A 89 4.21 -0.23 -4.84
N THR A 90 4.49 0.33 -6.01
CA THR A 90 5.83 0.82 -6.37
C THR A 90 6.25 2.03 -5.55
N MET A 91 5.34 2.97 -5.29
CA MET A 91 5.62 4.16 -4.49
C MET A 91 5.83 3.82 -3.01
N THR A 92 5.15 2.80 -2.46
CA THR A 92 5.43 2.32 -1.09
C THR A 92 6.86 1.77 -0.99
N SER A 93 7.29 0.94 -1.95
CA SER A 93 8.67 0.43 -1.98
C SER A 93 9.70 1.57 -2.12
N LEU A 94 9.45 2.57 -2.99
CA LEU A 94 10.33 3.74 -3.15
C LEU A 94 10.38 4.62 -1.90
N ALA A 95 9.24 4.87 -1.24
CA ALA A 95 9.17 5.62 0.01
C ALA A 95 9.88 4.90 1.15
N PHE A 96 9.79 3.57 1.24
CA PHE A 96 10.52 2.77 2.22
C PHE A 96 12.03 2.76 1.94
N GLU A 97 12.46 2.68 0.68
CA GLU A 97 13.88 2.85 0.31
C GLU A 97 14.42 4.25 0.67
N HIS A 98 13.62 5.31 0.50
CA HIS A 98 13.98 6.66 0.95
C HIS A 98 14.06 6.76 2.49
N LEU A 99 13.04 6.30 3.21
CA LEU A 99 13.01 6.34 4.67
C LEU A 99 14.13 5.50 5.31
N ALA A 100 14.48 4.35 4.74
CA ALA A 100 15.63 3.54 5.16
C ALA A 100 16.98 4.23 4.88
N LYS A 101 17.05 5.11 3.88
CA LYS A 101 18.24 5.93 3.62
C LYS A 101 18.43 6.99 4.70
N GLU A 102 17.36 7.60 5.21
CA GLU A 102 17.39 8.64 6.24
C GLU A 102 17.41 8.10 7.69
N ASN A 103 16.95 6.87 7.93
CA ASN A 103 16.83 6.27 9.27
C ASN A 103 17.57 4.92 9.29
N LYS A 104 18.90 4.96 9.46
CA LYS A 104 19.81 3.81 9.28
C LYS A 104 19.60 2.68 10.27
N GLU A 105 18.97 2.96 11.40
CA GLU A 105 18.63 2.03 12.47
C GLU A 105 17.29 1.30 12.27
N MET A 106 16.46 1.72 11.29
CA MET A 106 15.10 1.21 11.11
C MET A 106 14.96 0.13 10.05
N THR A 107 14.07 -0.84 10.30
CA THR A 107 13.64 -1.83 9.31
C THR A 107 12.30 -1.45 8.70
N PHE A 108 12.25 -1.33 7.38
CA PHE A 108 11.02 -1.13 6.60
C PHE A 108 10.72 -2.40 5.79
N LEU A 109 9.55 -2.98 6.00
CA LEU A 109 9.11 -4.27 5.44
C LEU A 109 7.90 -4.01 4.54
N HIS A 110 8.03 -4.24 3.23
CA HIS A 110 6.90 -4.20 2.30
C HIS A 110 6.57 -5.64 1.89
N SER A 111 5.46 -6.18 2.39
CA SER A 111 5.09 -7.59 2.22
C SER A 111 3.93 -7.78 1.25
N PHE A 112 3.98 -8.87 0.48
CA PHE A 112 2.83 -9.44 -0.23
C PHE A 112 2.36 -10.67 0.55
N PRO A 113 1.17 -10.68 1.15
CA PRO A 113 0.73 -11.80 1.98
C PRO A 113 0.27 -13.03 1.17
N GLY A 114 0.24 -12.95 -0.17
CA GLY A 114 -0.43 -13.93 -1.01
C GLY A 114 -1.92 -13.63 -1.19
N LEU A 115 -2.66 -14.63 -1.68
CA LEU A 115 -4.12 -14.61 -1.63
C LEU A 115 -4.55 -15.09 -0.25
N VAL A 116 -5.36 -14.30 0.46
CA VAL A 116 -5.83 -14.60 1.82
C VAL A 116 -7.35 -14.71 1.79
N ARG A 117 -7.90 -15.69 2.51
CA ARG A 117 -9.35 -16.01 2.63
C ARG A 117 -10.11 -14.97 3.47
N THR A 118 -10.08 -13.73 3.01
CA THR A 118 -10.88 -12.62 3.52
C THR A 118 -12.16 -12.46 2.72
N ASP A 119 -13.12 -11.71 3.26
CA ASP A 119 -14.37 -11.34 2.59
C ASP A 119 -14.22 -10.11 1.68
N ILE A 120 -13.00 -9.68 1.32
CA ILE A 120 -12.73 -8.47 0.53
C ILE A 120 -13.29 -8.52 -0.90
N PHE A 121 -13.49 -9.73 -1.45
CA PHE A 121 -14.16 -9.94 -2.75
C PHE A 121 -15.65 -10.32 -2.63
N ALA A 122 -16.15 -10.54 -1.40
CA ALA A 122 -17.46 -9.99 -1.04
C ALA A 122 -17.29 -8.46 -0.85
N ARG A 123 -18.24 -7.72 -0.28
CA ARG A 123 -18.22 -6.23 -0.18
C ARG A 123 -18.11 -5.44 -1.51
N LEU A 124 -17.72 -6.05 -2.63
CA LEU A 124 -17.78 -5.51 -3.99
C LEU A 124 -19.24 -5.35 -4.43
N GLU A 125 -19.85 -4.24 -4.04
CA GLU A 125 -21.24 -3.94 -4.36
C GLU A 125 -21.37 -3.42 -5.80
N PRO A 126 -22.40 -3.84 -6.54
CA PRO A 126 -22.70 -3.26 -7.84
C PRO A 126 -23.16 -1.80 -7.63
N PRO A 127 -22.68 -0.83 -8.44
CA PRO A 127 -23.17 0.55 -8.42
C PRO A 127 -24.70 0.62 -8.44
N GLU A 128 -25.31 1.61 -7.80
CA GLU A 128 -26.77 1.72 -7.71
C GLU A 128 -27.45 1.74 -9.10
N SER A 129 -26.81 2.39 -10.08
CA SER A 129 -27.20 2.44 -11.50
C SER A 129 -27.12 1.09 -12.25
N SER A 130 -26.63 0.02 -11.63
CA SER A 130 -26.45 -1.28 -12.26
C SER A 130 -27.78 -1.95 -12.62
N GLY A 131 -27.95 -2.28 -13.90
CA GLY A 131 -29.06 -3.12 -14.36
C GLY A 131 -29.00 -4.55 -13.80
N VAL A 132 -30.16 -5.22 -13.77
CA VAL A 132 -30.34 -6.57 -13.19
C VAL A 132 -29.34 -7.59 -13.75
N VAL A 133 -29.07 -7.57 -15.07
CA VAL A 133 -28.10 -8.46 -15.71
C VAL A 133 -26.70 -8.31 -15.10
N TRP A 134 -26.22 -7.07 -14.90
CA TRP A 134 -24.91 -6.84 -14.29
C TRP A 134 -24.86 -7.30 -12.83
N ARG A 135 -25.92 -7.06 -12.06
CA ARG A 135 -26.03 -7.52 -10.66
C ARG A 135 -25.95 -9.04 -10.55
N VAL A 136 -26.63 -9.77 -11.46
CA VAL A 136 -26.57 -11.23 -11.54
C VAL A 136 -25.18 -11.72 -11.97
N THR A 137 -24.59 -11.13 -13.01
CA THR A 137 -23.21 -11.46 -13.45
C THR A 137 -22.19 -11.25 -12.33
N LEU A 138 -22.27 -10.13 -11.60
CA LEU A 138 -21.38 -9.86 -10.47
C LEU A 138 -21.58 -10.87 -9.32
N ALA A 139 -22.81 -11.30 -9.04
CA ALA A 139 -23.07 -12.34 -8.05
C ALA A 139 -22.44 -13.68 -8.43
N PHE A 140 -22.52 -14.09 -9.71
CA PHE A 140 -21.83 -15.28 -10.21
C PHE A 140 -20.30 -15.16 -10.11
N ILE A 141 -19.74 -14.01 -10.50
CA ILE A 141 -18.29 -13.74 -10.37
C ILE A 141 -17.86 -13.82 -8.89
N ARG A 142 -18.61 -13.23 -7.96
CA ARG A 142 -18.33 -13.30 -6.51
C ARG A 142 -18.37 -14.73 -5.99
N GLY A 143 -19.32 -15.54 -6.44
CA GLY A 143 -19.38 -16.97 -6.11
C GLY A 143 -18.16 -17.75 -6.61
N LEU A 144 -17.74 -17.52 -7.85
CA LEU A 144 -16.55 -18.14 -8.43
C LEU A 144 -15.25 -17.72 -7.71
N VAL A 145 -15.11 -16.42 -7.39
CA VAL A 145 -13.96 -15.90 -6.63
C VAL A 145 -13.94 -16.44 -5.20
N ALA A 146 -15.10 -16.61 -4.56
CA ALA A 146 -15.17 -17.25 -3.24
C ALA A 146 -14.70 -18.71 -3.30
N ILE A 147 -15.15 -19.50 -4.28
CA ILE A 147 -14.69 -20.89 -4.48
C ILE A 147 -13.18 -20.92 -4.75
N LEU A 148 -12.66 -20.04 -5.63
CA LEU A 148 -11.23 -19.93 -5.88
C LEU A 148 -10.47 -19.65 -4.58
N MET A 149 -10.90 -18.66 -3.79
CA MET A 149 -10.29 -18.32 -2.50
C MET A 149 -10.34 -19.47 -1.50
N LEU A 150 -11.41 -20.26 -1.45
CA LEU A 150 -11.46 -21.45 -0.59
C LEU A 150 -10.37 -22.47 -0.97
N CYS A 151 -10.07 -22.62 -2.27
CA CYS A 151 -9.11 -23.59 -2.80
C CYS A 151 -7.65 -23.13 -2.78
N VAL A 152 -7.36 -21.85 -3.04
CA VAL A 152 -5.97 -21.34 -3.19
C VAL A 152 -5.57 -20.27 -2.18
N GLY A 153 -6.52 -19.76 -1.40
CA GLY A 153 -6.27 -18.70 -0.42
C GLY A 153 -5.78 -19.25 0.91
N MET A 154 -4.77 -18.59 1.47
CA MET A 154 -4.25 -18.82 2.82
C MET A 154 -5.31 -18.47 3.88
N PRO A 155 -5.41 -19.21 5.01
CA PRO A 155 -6.17 -18.79 6.18
C PRO A 155 -5.74 -17.40 6.70
N VAL A 156 -6.66 -16.69 7.35
CA VAL A 156 -6.37 -15.35 7.92
C VAL A 156 -5.40 -15.48 9.10
N GLU A 157 -5.50 -16.57 9.84
CA GLU A 157 -4.67 -16.94 10.99
C GLU A 157 -3.21 -17.13 10.57
N GLU A 158 -2.96 -17.97 9.56
CA GLU A 158 -1.62 -18.22 9.00
C GLU A 158 -1.01 -16.93 8.39
N CYS A 159 -1.83 -16.11 7.73
CA CYS A 159 -1.38 -14.79 7.27
C CYS A 159 -0.97 -13.89 8.45
N GLY A 160 -1.75 -13.90 9.54
CA GLY A 160 -1.47 -13.16 10.77
C GLY A 160 -0.17 -13.63 11.44
N GLU A 161 0.04 -14.94 11.56
CA GLU A 161 1.27 -15.55 12.05
C GLU A 161 2.48 -15.13 11.20
N ARG A 162 2.36 -15.15 9.87
CA ARG A 162 3.42 -14.67 8.96
C ARG A 162 3.73 -13.19 9.16
N GLN A 163 2.73 -12.31 9.27
CA GLN A 163 2.97 -10.89 9.55
C GLN A 163 3.59 -10.67 10.95
N ALA A 164 3.18 -11.44 11.96
CA ALA A 164 3.76 -11.39 13.31
C ALA A 164 5.22 -11.89 13.32
N PHE A 165 5.54 -12.93 12.56
CA PHE A 165 6.92 -13.39 12.32
C PHE A 165 7.75 -12.27 11.67
N LEU A 166 7.24 -11.62 10.62
CA LEU A 166 7.96 -10.51 9.97
C LEU A 166 8.27 -9.36 10.94
N LEU A 167 7.37 -9.04 11.87
CA LEU A 167 7.58 -8.02 12.90
C LEU A 167 8.54 -8.44 14.02
N THR A 168 8.62 -9.73 14.36
CA THR A 168 9.44 -10.23 15.47
C THR A 168 10.83 -10.71 15.06
N THR A 169 10.98 -11.30 13.86
CA THR A 169 12.22 -11.97 13.40
C THR A 169 13.45 -11.05 13.28
N ASP A 170 14.63 -11.57 13.65
CA ASP A 170 15.91 -10.90 13.44
C ASP A 170 16.48 -11.07 12.02
N ARG A 171 15.83 -11.86 11.16
CA ARG A 171 16.26 -12.12 9.77
C ARG A 171 16.42 -10.84 8.92
N TYR A 172 15.58 -9.84 9.17
CA TYR A 172 15.59 -8.57 8.43
C TYR A 172 16.10 -7.45 9.33
N GLY A 173 17.36 -7.07 9.14
CA GLY A 173 18.00 -5.95 9.83
C GLY A 173 17.51 -4.58 9.34
N PRO A 174 18.18 -3.48 9.71
CA PRO A 174 17.86 -2.16 9.21
C PRO A 174 17.99 -2.08 7.67
N GLY A 175 17.15 -1.28 7.03
CA GLY A 175 17.01 -1.23 5.57
C GLY A 175 15.56 -1.40 5.10
N ALA A 176 15.37 -1.38 3.78
CA ALA A 176 14.08 -1.61 3.12
C ALA A 176 14.05 -2.99 2.46
N TRP A 177 13.03 -3.78 2.77
CA TRP A 177 12.90 -5.18 2.33
C TRP A 177 11.57 -5.41 1.63
N ARG A 178 11.63 -6.04 0.46
CA ARG A 178 10.46 -6.56 -0.26
C ARG A 178 10.30 -8.03 0.07
N ILE A 179 9.11 -8.44 0.49
CA ILE A 179 8.86 -9.77 1.04
C ILE A 179 7.66 -10.41 0.36
N ASP A 180 7.78 -11.69 -0.01
CA ASP A 180 6.71 -12.45 -0.66
C ASP A 180 5.78 -13.17 0.34
N ALA A 181 4.83 -13.94 -0.22
CA ALA A 181 3.83 -14.68 0.55
C ALA A 181 4.44 -15.73 1.49
N SER A 182 5.64 -16.23 1.19
CA SER A 182 6.38 -17.22 1.98
C SER A 182 7.18 -16.58 3.11
N SER A 183 7.11 -15.26 3.30
CA SER A 183 7.99 -14.50 4.19
C SER A 183 9.47 -14.58 3.77
N GLU A 184 9.72 -14.66 2.46
CA GLU A 184 11.04 -14.67 1.83
C GLU A 184 11.36 -13.33 1.17
N GLN A 185 12.65 -12.99 1.05
CA GLN A 185 13.06 -11.75 0.37
C GLN A 185 12.91 -11.85 -1.15
N VAL A 186 12.23 -10.88 -1.76
CA VAL A 186 12.16 -10.76 -3.22
C VAL A 186 13.43 -10.12 -3.77
N ILE A 187 14.33 -10.99 -4.25
CA ILE A 187 15.59 -10.62 -4.93
C ILE A 187 15.43 -10.42 -6.44
N THR A 188 14.26 -10.74 -7.02
CA THR A 188 14.03 -10.64 -8.46
C THR A 188 14.14 -9.17 -8.94
N PRO A 189 14.93 -8.89 -9.99
CA PRO A 189 14.95 -7.59 -10.65
C PRO A 189 13.59 -7.23 -11.26
N GLY A 190 13.32 -5.94 -11.40
CA GLY A 190 12.10 -5.42 -12.01
C GLY A 190 12.21 -3.93 -12.31
N VAL A 191 11.11 -3.20 -12.12
CA VAL A 191 11.05 -1.76 -12.41
C VAL A 191 11.84 -0.90 -11.42
N LEU A 192 12.09 -1.42 -10.22
CA LEU A 192 12.74 -0.66 -9.15
C LEU A 192 14.21 -0.38 -9.47
N GLU A 193 14.94 -1.31 -10.09
CA GLU A 193 16.35 -1.14 -10.45
C GLU A 193 16.54 0.12 -11.30
N ARG A 194 15.80 0.24 -12.40
CA ARG A 194 15.73 1.44 -13.24
C ARG A 194 15.33 2.68 -12.43
N TYR A 195 14.29 2.59 -11.60
CA TYR A 195 13.83 3.71 -10.77
C TYR A 195 14.86 4.19 -9.74
N ARG A 196 15.72 3.30 -9.22
CA ARG A 196 16.83 3.67 -8.34
C ARG A 196 17.93 4.43 -9.08
N GLU A 197 18.24 4.03 -10.31
CA GLU A 197 19.23 4.68 -11.18
C GLU A 197 18.75 6.07 -11.63
N GLU A 198 17.45 6.21 -11.95
CA GLU A 198 16.79 7.44 -12.38
C GLU A 198 16.42 8.42 -11.23
N GLY A 199 16.78 8.11 -9.96
CA GLY A 199 16.55 9.00 -8.82
C GLY A 199 15.09 9.07 -8.31
N TRP A 200 14.29 8.03 -8.56
CA TRP A 200 12.86 8.05 -8.20
C TRP A 200 12.56 7.93 -6.71
N ARG A 201 13.50 7.51 -5.86
CA ARG A 201 13.28 7.49 -4.40
C ARG A 201 13.01 8.91 -3.91
N GLU A 202 13.90 9.83 -4.28
CA GLU A 202 13.80 11.26 -3.99
C GLU A 202 12.60 11.89 -4.71
N ARG A 203 12.42 11.67 -6.02
CA ARG A 203 11.27 12.23 -6.78
C ARG A 203 9.91 11.81 -6.20
N ASN A 204 9.75 10.53 -5.83
CA ASN A 204 8.55 10.01 -5.19
C ASN A 204 8.32 10.64 -3.81
N TRP A 205 9.39 10.79 -3.03
CA TRP A 205 9.31 11.39 -1.70
C TRP A 205 8.91 12.87 -1.76
N GLU A 206 9.56 13.66 -2.62
CA GLU A 206 9.20 15.06 -2.85
C GLU A 206 7.75 15.23 -3.30
N HIS A 207 7.29 14.39 -4.23
CA HIS A 207 5.88 14.37 -4.66
C HIS A 207 4.94 14.11 -3.48
N THR A 208 5.28 13.13 -2.65
CA THR A 208 4.49 12.75 -1.46
C THR A 208 4.42 13.89 -0.44
N MET A 209 5.53 14.58 -0.20
CA MET A 209 5.57 15.75 0.69
C MET A 209 4.77 16.93 0.13
N ARG A 210 4.89 17.23 -1.18
CA ARG A 210 4.07 18.27 -1.84
C ARG A 210 2.57 18.00 -1.69
N VAL A 211 2.13 16.75 -1.86
CA VAL A 211 0.72 16.36 -1.65
C VAL A 211 0.27 16.61 -0.20
N PHE A 212 1.12 16.32 0.80
CA PHE A 212 0.80 16.64 2.19
C PHE A 212 0.68 18.14 2.45
N ASP A 213 1.60 18.94 1.91
CA ASP A 213 1.61 20.40 2.12
C ASP A 213 0.39 21.06 1.45
N THR A 214 0.03 20.64 0.22
CA THR A 214 -1.19 21.08 -0.47
C THR A 214 -2.46 20.70 0.30
N ALA A 215 -2.56 19.46 0.80
CA ALA A 215 -3.73 19.02 1.58
C ALA A 215 -3.89 19.80 2.89
N LEU A 216 -2.79 20.14 3.57
CA LEU A 216 -2.81 20.97 4.78
C LEU A 216 -3.25 22.41 4.49
N ALA A 217 -2.79 23.00 3.38
CA ALA A 217 -3.21 24.34 2.95
C ALA A 217 -4.74 24.40 2.72
N ILE A 218 -5.28 23.49 1.90
CA ILE A 218 -6.73 23.36 1.64
C ILE A 218 -7.51 23.15 2.95
N GLY A 219 -6.99 22.31 3.85
CA GLY A 219 -7.55 22.10 5.17
C GLY A 219 -7.67 23.41 5.97
N SER A 220 -6.62 24.23 6.01
CA SER A 220 -6.59 25.49 6.76
C SER A 220 -7.57 26.55 6.21
N GLU A 221 -7.72 26.63 4.89
CA GLU A 221 -8.69 27.53 4.26
C GLU A 221 -10.14 27.10 4.52
N SER A 222 -10.39 25.78 4.59
CA SER A 222 -11.73 25.23 4.87
C SER A 222 -12.19 25.41 6.33
N VAL A 223 -11.27 25.72 7.25
CA VAL A 223 -11.56 26.00 8.68
C VAL A 223 -11.68 27.51 8.95
N SER A 224 -11.24 28.35 8.00
CA SER A 224 -11.24 29.81 8.12
C SER A 224 -12.45 30.50 7.46
N LYS A 225 -13.46 29.72 7.06
CA LYS A 225 -14.74 30.15 6.45
C LYS A 225 -15.92 29.60 7.23
#